data_AF-A0AAV0Y631-F1
#
_entry.id   AF-A0AAV0Y631-F1
#
_cell.length_a   1.000
_cell.length_b   1.000
_cell.length_c   1.000
_cell.angle_alpha   90.00
_cell.angle_beta   90.00
_cell.angle_gamma   90.00
#
_symmetry.space_group_name_H-M   'P 1'
#
loop_
_entity.id
_entity.type
_entity.pdbx_description
1 polymer ?
#
loop_
_entity_poly.entity_id
_entity_poly.type
_entity_poly.pdbx_seq_one_letter_code
_entity_poly.pdbx_strand_id
1 'polypeptide(L)'
;MKIEELHTLFCQVKAQLNSGPLFPASMEATDYSALTPGHFLLGKAPMSLPEVNIPEKTPTNRLTGWNRIQKLQQSFWKQWSQDYLATLQHHSKWTTAQPNLQINDLVLVKKKYGSY
;
A
#
# COMPACT_ATOMS: atom_id res chain seq x y z
N MET A 1 14.32 8.15 19.76
CA MET A 1 13.46 6.95 19.71
C MET A 1 14.23 5.85 20.41
N LYS A 2 13.61 5.14 21.34
CA LYS A 2 14.27 4.07 22.09
C LYS A 2 14.33 2.77 21.29
N ILE A 3 15.17 1.82 21.68
CA ILE A 3 15.37 0.58 20.92
C ILE A 3 14.11 -0.27 20.89
N GLU A 4 13.35 -0.31 21.98
CA GLU A 4 12.06 -0.98 22.09
C GLU A 4 10.99 -0.36 21.16
N GLU A 5 11.02 0.97 20.99
CA GLU A 5 10.11 1.68 20.08
C GLU A 5 10.44 1.34 18.62
N LEU A 6 11.73 1.30 18.27
CA LEU A 6 12.21 0.92 16.95
C LEU A 6 11.88 -0.55 16.63
N HIS A 7 12.12 -1.46 17.58
CA HIS A 7 11.78 -2.87 17.42
C HIS A 7 10.29 -3.05 17.18
N THR A 8 9.45 -2.37 17.96
CA THR A 8 7.99 -2.38 17.79
C THR A 8 7.58 -1.88 16.40
N LEU A 9 8.17 -0.77 15.95
CA LEU A 9 7.94 -0.23 14.61
C LEU A 9 8.29 -1.25 13.52
N PHE A 10 9.44 -1.91 13.60
CA PHE A 10 9.83 -2.92 12.61
C PHE A 10 8.93 -4.15 12.61
N CYS A 11 8.46 -4.60 13.78
CA CYS A 11 7.46 -5.67 13.84
C CYS A 11 6.17 -5.27 13.12
N GLN A 12 5.70 -4.03 13.30
CA GLN A 12 4.51 -3.51 12.62
C GLN A 12 4.72 -3.39 11.11
N VAL A 13 5.86 -2.85 10.67
CA VAL A 13 6.22 -2.75 9.24
C VAL A 13 6.30 -4.13 8.60
N LYS A 14 6.94 -5.10 9.26
CA LYS A 14 7.00 -6.48 8.77
C LYS A 14 5.59 -7.09 8.60
N ALA A 15 4.69 -6.84 9.55
CA ALA A 15 3.31 -7.30 9.44
C ALA A 15 2.62 -6.67 8.23
N GLN A 16 2.76 -5.35 8.01
CA GLN A 16 2.19 -4.66 6.86
C GLN A 16 2.67 -5.19 5.52
N LEU A 17 3.98 -5.40 5.38
CA LEU A 17 4.56 -5.99 4.16
C LEU A 17 4.00 -7.39 3.90
N ASN A 18 3.85 -8.20 4.95
CA ASN A 18 3.30 -9.55 4.83
C ASN A 18 1.79 -9.57 4.56
N SER A 19 1.07 -8.49 4.84
CA SER A 19 -0.35 -8.33 4.49
C SER A 19 -0.55 -7.71 3.09
N GLY A 20 0.53 -7.33 2.40
CA GLY A 20 0.47 -6.79 1.04
C GLY A 20 -0.13 -7.78 0.04
N PRO A 21 -1.07 -7.37 -0.84
CA PRO A 21 -1.73 -8.27 -1.79
C PRO A 21 -0.81 -8.61 -2.97
N LEU A 22 -0.50 -9.88 -3.20
CA LEU A 22 0.29 -10.35 -4.36
C LEU A 22 -0.60 -10.62 -5.57
N PHE A 23 -1.67 -11.39 -5.38
CA PHE A 23 -2.59 -11.82 -6.43
C PHE A 23 -4.03 -11.86 -5.89
N PRO A 24 -5.05 -11.67 -6.73
CA PRO A 24 -6.42 -12.02 -6.38
C PRO A 24 -6.50 -13.49 -5.95
N ALA A 25 -7.19 -13.79 -4.85
CA ALA A 25 -7.39 -15.17 -4.41
C ALA A 25 -8.52 -15.88 -5.17
N SER A 26 -9.33 -15.10 -5.90
CA SER A 26 -10.43 -15.57 -6.74
C SER A 26 -10.47 -14.81 -8.06
N MET A 27 -11.08 -15.41 -9.08
CA MET A 27 -11.35 -14.77 -10.38
C MET A 27 -12.70 -14.04 -10.40
N GLU A 28 -13.51 -14.20 -9.34
CA GLU A 28 -14.80 -13.54 -9.19
C GLU A 28 -14.63 -12.03 -8.97
N ALA A 29 -15.28 -11.21 -9.78
CA ALA A 29 -15.14 -9.76 -9.74
C ALA A 29 -15.67 -9.11 -8.43
N THR A 30 -16.44 -9.84 -7.64
CA THR A 30 -17.00 -9.41 -6.35
C THR A 30 -16.18 -9.87 -5.16
N ASP A 31 -15.20 -10.76 -5.38
CA ASP A 31 -14.32 -11.24 -4.32
C ASP A 31 -13.06 -10.39 -4.25
N TYR A 32 -12.99 -9.56 -3.21
CA TYR A 32 -11.85 -8.67 -2.95
C TYR A 32 -10.73 -9.33 -2.13
N SER A 33 -10.78 -10.65 -1.93
CA SER A 33 -9.72 -11.37 -1.23
C SER A 33 -8.46 -11.48 -2.08
N ALA A 34 -7.30 -11.36 -1.42
CA ALA A 34 -6.00 -11.43 -2.07
C ALA A 34 -5.09 -12.43 -1.35
N LEU A 35 -4.31 -13.17 -2.13
CA LEU A 35 -3.18 -13.93 -1.62
C LEU A 35 -2.09 -12.94 -1.20
N THR A 36 -1.56 -13.11 0.01
CA THR A 36 -0.56 -12.23 0.63
C THR A 36 0.65 -13.08 1.01
N PRO A 37 1.86 -12.52 1.17
CA PRO A 37 3.00 -13.29 1.66
C PRO A 37 2.70 -13.98 2.99
N GLY A 38 1.92 -13.33 3.87
CA GLY A 38 1.53 -13.88 5.15
C GLY A 38 0.64 -15.13 5.05
N HIS A 39 -0.17 -15.28 4.00
CA HIS A 39 -0.88 -16.55 3.75
C HIS A 39 0.10 -17.74 3.63
N PHE A 40 1.25 -17.54 2.99
CA PHE A 40 2.27 -18.59 2.86
C PHE A 40 3.13 -18.76 4.12
N LEU A 41 3.43 -17.66 4.83
CA LEU A 41 4.29 -17.70 6.01
C LEU A 41 3.57 -18.17 7.27
N LEU A 42 2.29 -17.83 7.42
CA LEU A 42 1.52 -17.99 8.66
C LEU A 42 0.23 -18.79 8.48
N GLY A 43 -0.11 -19.21 7.25
CA GLY A 43 -1.36 -19.89 6.93
C GLY A 43 -2.59 -18.98 6.94
N LYS A 44 -2.42 -17.67 7.19
CA LYS A 44 -3.48 -16.65 7.20
C LYS A 44 -2.90 -15.27 6.92
N ALA A 45 -3.71 -14.36 6.38
CA ALA A 45 -3.31 -12.96 6.29
C ALA A 45 -3.01 -12.42 7.69
N PRO A 46 -1.88 -11.74 7.91
CA PRO A 46 -1.62 -11.07 9.17
C PRO A 46 -2.70 -10.01 9.39
N MET A 47 -3.37 -10.02 10.54
CA MET A 47 -4.29 -8.96 10.92
C MET A 47 -3.52 -7.64 10.90
N SER A 48 -3.90 -6.70 10.03
CA SER A 48 -3.52 -5.31 10.22
C SER A 48 -4.29 -4.82 11.45
N LEU A 49 -3.56 -4.42 12.48
CA LEU A 49 -4.18 -3.78 13.64
C LEU A 49 -4.93 -2.52 13.15
N PRO A 50 -6.16 -2.27 13.62
CA PRO A 50 -6.87 -1.05 13.27
C PRO A 50 -6.06 0.17 13.73
N GLU A 51 -5.63 1.01 12.78
CA GLU A 51 -4.74 2.13 13.06
C GLU A 51 -5.49 3.30 13.71
N VAL A 52 -4.91 3.80 14.81
CA VAL A 52 -5.22 5.14 15.32
C VAL A 52 -4.72 6.15 14.29
N ASN A 53 -5.62 6.78 13.53
CA ASN A 53 -5.24 7.79 12.55
C ASN A 53 -4.64 9.02 13.26
N ILE A 54 -3.33 9.25 13.11
CA ILE A 54 -2.68 10.44 13.67
C ILE A 54 -2.57 11.48 12.57
N PRO A 55 -3.17 12.67 12.75
CA PRO A 55 -3.10 13.72 11.74
C PRO A 55 -1.64 14.07 11.41
N GLU A 56 -1.33 14.12 10.11
CA GLU A 56 0.03 14.34 9.58
C GLU A 56 0.67 15.63 10.13
N LYS A 57 -0.17 16.67 10.33
CA LYS A 57 0.20 17.98 10.88
C LYS A 57 0.51 17.99 12.38
N THR A 58 0.31 16.88 13.09
CA THR A 58 0.60 16.81 14.53
C THR A 58 2.12 16.86 14.77
N PRO A 59 2.65 17.86 15.47
CA PRO A 59 4.08 18.00 15.63
C PRO A 59 4.64 16.90 16.56
N THR A 60 5.78 16.33 16.17
CA THR A 60 6.37 15.13 16.79
C THR A 60 6.78 15.30 18.26
N ASN A 61 6.98 16.56 18.69
CA ASN A 61 7.28 16.92 20.07
C ASN A 61 6.06 16.83 21.01
N ARG A 62 4.83 16.73 20.48
CA ARG A 62 3.59 16.56 21.25
C ARG A 62 3.08 15.12 21.29
N LEU A 63 3.79 14.19 20.67
CA LEU A 63 3.38 12.78 20.60
C LEU A 63 3.98 11.97 21.74
N THR A 64 3.17 11.10 22.34
CA THR A 64 3.64 10.01 23.21
C THR A 64 4.51 9.03 22.39
N GLY A 65 5.28 8.17 23.06
CA GLY A 65 6.09 7.15 22.40
C GLY A 65 5.28 6.27 21.45
N TRP A 66 4.11 5.80 21.89
CA TRP A 66 3.18 5.04 21.05
C TRP A 66 2.69 5.82 19.84
N ASN A 67 2.24 7.06 20.04
CA ASN A 67 1.75 7.90 18.94
C ASN A 67 2.86 8.23 17.93
N ARG A 68 4.11 8.32 18.38
CA ARG A 68 5.25 8.47 17.47
C ARG A 68 5.46 7.24 16.60
N ILE A 69 5.37 6.04 17.17
CA ILE A 69 5.47 4.77 16.42
C ILE A 69 4.34 4.69 15.38
N GLN A 70 3.10 4.94 15.79
CA GLN A 70 1.94 4.92 14.88
C GLN A 70 2.07 5.91 13.73
N LYS A 71 2.56 7.14 14.01
CA LYS A 71 2.79 8.13 12.95
C LYS A 71 3.85 7.67 11.94
N LEU A 72 4.95 7.09 12.40
CA LEU A 72 6.01 6.56 11.52
C LEU A 72 5.50 5.40 10.67
N GLN A 73 4.75 4.49 11.28
CA GLN A 73 4.14 3.35 10.62
C GLN A 73 3.11 3.77 9.55
N GLN A 74 2.31 4.81 9.82
CA GLN A 74 1.41 5.42 8.84
C GLN A 74 2.13 6.06 7.67
N SER A 75 3.18 6.83 7.94
CA SER A 75 4.01 7.43 6.88
C SER A 75 4.64 6.36 6.00
N PHE A 76 5.14 5.28 6.60
CA PHE A 76 5.66 4.13 5.87
C PHE A 76 4.58 3.50 4.98
N TRP A 77 3.40 3.19 5.53
CA TRP A 77 2.31 2.56 4.77
C TRP A 77 1.85 3.41 3.60
N LYS A 78 1.67 4.72 3.82
CA LYS A 78 1.27 5.68 2.79
C LYS A 78 2.24 5.66 1.61
N GLN A 79 3.55 5.72 1.89
CA GLN A 79 4.58 5.67 0.85
C GLN A 79 4.64 4.30 0.17
N TRP A 80 4.73 3.24 0.97
CA TRP A 80 4.90 1.88 0.47
C TRP A 80 3.71 1.43 -0.37
N SER A 81 2.48 1.68 0.06
CA SER A 81 1.29 1.27 -0.70
C SER A 81 1.16 2.00 -2.03
N GLN A 82 1.57 3.27 -2.10
CA GLN A 82 1.62 4.04 -3.35
C GLN A 82 2.65 3.44 -4.31
N ASP A 83 3.88 3.21 -3.84
CA ASP A 83 4.95 2.63 -4.65
C ASP A 83 4.60 1.21 -5.09
N TYR A 84 4.05 0.41 -4.18
CA TYR A 84 3.64 -0.97 -4.45
C TYR A 84 2.54 -1.04 -5.51
N LEU A 85 1.50 -0.22 -5.41
CA LEU A 85 0.46 -0.14 -6.45
C LEU A 85 1.04 0.28 -7.81
N ALA A 86 2.02 1.17 -7.82
CA ALA A 86 2.71 1.54 -9.05
C ALA A 86 3.47 0.35 -9.66
N THR A 87 4.07 -0.53 -8.85
CA THR A 87 4.72 -1.76 -9.34
C THR A 87 3.74 -2.81 -9.86
N LEU A 88 2.55 -2.91 -9.27
CA LEU A 88 1.48 -3.82 -9.74
C LEU A 88 0.87 -3.38 -11.08
N GLN A 89 0.95 -2.09 -11.39
CA GLN A 89 0.61 -1.57 -12.71
C GLN A 89 1.73 -1.92 -13.69
N HIS A 90 1.73 -3.16 -14.18
CA HIS A 90 2.60 -3.59 -15.25
C HIS A 90 2.33 -2.69 -16.47
N HIS A 91 3.24 -1.74 -16.73
CA HIS A 91 3.26 -1.02 -17.99
C HIS A 91 3.66 -2.04 -19.05
N SER A 92 2.69 -2.61 -19.78
CA SER A 92 3.02 -3.26 -21.03
C SER A 92 3.66 -2.18 -21.91
N LYS A 93 4.95 -2.31 -22.18
CA LYS A 93 5.50 -1.62 -23.34
C LYS A 93 4.70 -2.13 -24.53
N TRP A 94 4.27 -1.23 -25.38
CA TRP A 94 3.66 -1.56 -26.67
C TRP A 94 4.73 -2.28 -27.52
N THR A 95 4.94 -3.57 -27.30
CA THR A 95 5.91 -4.40 -28.03
C THR A 95 5.34 -4.90 -29.35
N THR A 96 4.04 -4.77 -29.53
CA THR A 96 3.33 -5.09 -30.78
C THR A 96 2.87 -3.80 -31.42
N ALA A 97 3.05 -3.67 -32.74
CA ALA A 97 2.50 -2.54 -33.49
C ALA A 97 0.99 -2.50 -33.31
N GLN A 98 0.49 -1.41 -32.74
CA GLN A 98 -0.93 -1.14 -32.59
C GLN A 98 -1.30 0.03 -33.51
N PRO A 99 -2.49 0.03 -34.11
CA PRO A 99 -2.93 1.14 -34.94
C PRO A 99 -2.92 2.45 -34.14
N ASN A 100 -2.51 3.54 -34.79
CA ASN A 100 -2.56 4.87 -34.19
C ASN A 100 -4.01 5.25 -33.86
N LEU A 101 -4.21 5.93 -32.74
CA LEU A 101 -5.50 6.49 -32.33
C LEU A 101 -6.09 7.35 -33.46
N GLN A 102 -7.36 7.15 -33.74
CA GLN A 102 -8.13 7.90 -34.73
C GLN A 102 -9.10 8.87 -34.05
N ILE A 103 -9.53 9.88 -34.80
CA ILE A 103 -10.62 10.76 -34.38
C ILE A 103 -11.87 9.88 -34.14
N ASN A 104 -12.52 10.08 -32.98
CA ASN A 104 -13.66 9.32 -32.45
C ASN A 104 -13.34 8.03 -31.67
N ASP A 105 -12.07 7.70 -31.42
CA ASP A 105 -11.72 6.59 -30.54
C ASP A 105 -12.06 6.89 -29.07
N LEU A 106 -12.65 5.90 -28.38
CA LEU A 106 -12.92 5.96 -26.95
C LEU A 106 -11.64 5.68 -26.16
N VAL A 107 -11.23 6.63 -25.30
CA VAL A 107 -10.02 6.51 -24.49
C VAL A 107 -10.29 6.73 -23.00
N LEU A 108 -9.52 6.04 -22.16
CA LEU A 108 -9.53 6.22 -20.70
C LEU A 108 -8.56 7.34 -20.30
N VAL A 109 -9.09 8.39 -19.67
CA VAL A 109 -8.28 9.51 -19.16
C VAL A 109 -7.93 9.27 -17.70
N LYS A 110 -6.67 8.93 -17.41
CA LYS A 110 -6.15 8.84 -16.03
C LYS A 110 -5.85 10.25 -15.50
N LYS A 111 -6.69 10.79 -14.61
CA LYS A 111 -6.35 12.01 -13.86
C LYS A 111 -5.19 11.70 -12.90
N LYS A 112 -4.11 12.50 -12.98
CA LYS A 112 -3.09 12.51 -11.93
C LYS A 112 -3.68 13.23 -10.72
N TYR A 113 -3.75 12.54 -9.57
CA TYR A 113 -4.09 13.19 -8.31
C TYR A 113 -2.88 14.02 -7.85
N GLY A 114 -3.01 15.35 -7.78
CA GLY A 114 -2.01 16.21 -7.15
C GLY A 114 -1.86 17.59 -7.79
N SER A 115 -2.80 18.50 -7.55
CA SER A 115 -2.53 19.95 -7.48
C SER A 115 -3.59 20.59 -6.58
N TYR A 116 -3.28 20.65 -5.28
CA TYR A 116 -3.81 21.63 -4.33
C TYR A 116 -2.64 22.10 -3.48
#